data_AF-A0A8C2ZKE8-F1
#
_entry.id   AF-A0A8C2ZKE8-F1
#
_cell.length_a   1.000
_cell.length_b   1.000
_cell.length_c   1.000
_cell.angle_alpha   90.00
_cell.angle_beta   90.00
_cell.angle_gamma   90.00
#
_symmetry.space_group_name_H-M   'P 1'
#
loop_
_entity.id
_entity.type
_entity.pdbx_description
1 polymer ?
#
loop_
_entity_poly.entity_id
_entity_poly.type
_entity_poly.pdbx_seq_one_letter_code
_entity_poly.pdbx_strand_id
1 'polypeptide(L)'
;MFLENETWELCPVKSNFNIAQLHEFKFMGQCRSPSISPSRQAGSSTGPAQGELSLFQQYLQEGNPFEMHAEQKEEETEDVLASNGYESDELEKSVYQDYDSDSDVPEELKQDYVDEQTGDAPLKSASRETIRSKKKSDYNLNKTNAPILTNTTLNVIRLVGKYMQMMNILKPIAFDVIHCVSQLFDYYLYAVYTFFGRNDMYESSGLGLISSRLRTTLNRIQESLIDMNAPVHSAAEDRKEKVPSPHLSQLVVLTNSGTLYGLAQRVVATESLVFLAEQFESLQSHLDTMMPAAKKPFLQQFYSQTVSTASELRKPIYWIVAAKAIDYEQMLLLMAGVKWDIREIMSQHNVYVDVLLQDVSRHVRIPAAGVHVLWEHCIRLANRTLVEGYANVKKCSNEGRALMQLDFQQFLMKLEKLTDLRPIPDKEFVETYIKAYYLTENDMEQFIKNHREYSMKQLANLVNVCLGSHINKKARQKLLAAIDDIDRPKR
;
A
#
# COMPACT_ATOMS: atom_id res chain seq x y z
N MET A 1 19.44 -4.62 -8.50
CA MET A 1 18.34 -4.13 -7.64
C MET A 1 18.81 -4.26 -6.20
N PHE A 2 18.81 -3.19 -5.39
CA PHE A 2 19.46 -3.16 -4.08
C PHE A 2 18.50 -3.45 -2.91
N LEU A 3 17.74 -4.55 -2.99
CA LEU A 3 16.74 -4.89 -1.96
C LEU A 3 17.35 -5.20 -0.58
N GLU A 4 18.59 -5.70 -0.54
CA GLU A 4 19.26 -6.14 0.69
C GLU A 4 19.58 -4.98 1.66
N ASN A 5 19.71 -3.76 1.12
CA ASN A 5 20.03 -2.54 1.86
C ASN A 5 18.82 -1.60 1.98
N GLU A 6 17.67 -1.97 1.44
CA GLU A 6 16.46 -1.14 1.44
C GLU A 6 15.80 -1.16 2.83
N THR A 7 15.60 0.04 3.40
CA THR A 7 14.93 0.23 4.68
C THR A 7 13.41 0.41 4.52
N TRP A 8 12.94 0.53 3.28
CA TRP A 8 11.53 0.72 2.90
C TRP A 8 10.96 2.04 3.45
N GLU A 9 11.80 3.07 3.41
CA GLU A 9 11.41 4.44 3.72
C GLU A 9 10.84 5.14 2.47
N LEU A 10 9.97 6.12 2.72
CA LEU A 10 9.37 6.90 1.63
C LEU A 10 10.43 7.77 0.94
N CYS A 11 10.52 7.66 -0.37
CA CYS A 11 11.34 8.55 -1.20
C CYS A 11 10.66 9.94 -1.28
N PRO A 12 11.38 11.04 -0.99
CA PRO A 12 10.83 12.39 -1.02
C PRO A 12 10.70 12.93 -2.45
N VAL A 13 9.70 12.44 -3.17
CA VAL A 13 9.33 12.92 -4.52
C VAL A 13 8.27 14.02 -4.45
N LYS A 14 8.25 14.89 -5.47
CA LYS A 14 7.24 15.95 -5.58
C LYS A 14 5.82 15.39 -5.75
N SER A 15 4.84 16.20 -5.37
CA SER A 15 3.41 15.88 -5.46
C SER A 15 2.94 15.61 -6.90
N ASN A 16 3.55 16.29 -7.88
CA ASN A 16 3.27 16.18 -9.31
C ASN A 16 4.25 15.27 -10.06
N PHE A 17 4.93 14.36 -9.36
CA PHE A 17 5.91 13.47 -9.97
C PHE A 17 5.31 12.62 -11.09
N ASN A 18 5.97 12.61 -12.25
CA ASN A 18 5.66 11.78 -13.40
C ASN A 18 6.95 11.17 -13.96
N ILE A 19 6.93 9.89 -14.32
CA ILE A 19 8.11 9.21 -14.89
C ILE A 19 8.63 9.87 -16.17
N ALA A 20 7.78 10.57 -16.92
CA ALA A 20 8.20 11.33 -18.11
C ALA A 20 9.15 12.50 -17.80
N GLN A 21 9.22 12.95 -16.54
CA GLN A 21 10.16 13.98 -16.09
C GLN A 21 11.59 13.43 -15.94
N LEU A 22 11.75 12.11 -15.82
CA LEU A 22 13.06 11.45 -15.73
C LEU A 22 13.76 11.50 -17.09
N HIS A 23 15.07 11.76 -17.10
CA HIS A 23 15.90 11.78 -18.30
C HIS A 23 15.76 10.49 -19.11
N GLU A 24 15.60 9.35 -18.44
CA GLU A 24 15.46 8.07 -19.11
C GLU A 24 14.20 7.97 -19.98
N PHE A 25 13.16 8.76 -19.74
CA PHE A 25 11.88 8.67 -20.46
C PHE A 25 11.64 9.83 -21.45
N LYS A 26 12.58 10.79 -21.59
CA LYS A 26 12.44 11.95 -22.48
C LYS A 26 12.19 11.61 -23.94
N PHE A 27 12.73 10.47 -24.41
CA PHE A 27 12.48 9.97 -25.77
C PHE A 27 11.00 9.69 -26.06
N MET A 28 10.17 9.44 -25.03
CA MET A 28 8.73 9.21 -25.19
C MET A 28 7.96 10.53 -25.37
N GLY A 29 8.46 11.64 -24.81
CA GLY A 29 7.84 12.97 -24.93
C GLY A 29 7.97 13.59 -26.33
N GLN A 30 9.00 13.21 -27.08
CA GLN A 30 9.27 13.69 -28.44
C GLN A 30 8.32 13.12 -29.51
N CYS A 31 7.42 12.19 -29.15
CA CYS A 31 6.38 11.68 -30.05
C CYS A 31 5.10 12.55 -30.11
N ARG A 32 5.02 13.64 -29.34
CA ARG A 32 4.02 14.69 -29.62
C ARG A 32 4.60 15.59 -30.71
N SER A 33 4.03 15.47 -31.90
CA SER A 33 4.31 16.29 -33.09
C SER A 33 4.64 17.74 -32.73
N PRO A 34 5.67 18.36 -33.34
CA PRO A 34 5.89 19.79 -33.15
C PRO A 34 4.64 20.51 -33.67
N SER A 35 3.92 21.17 -32.76
CA SER A 35 2.87 22.10 -33.12
C SER A 35 3.53 23.31 -33.77
N ILE A 36 3.75 23.22 -35.08
CA ILE A 36 4.15 24.38 -35.89
C ILE A 36 2.97 25.36 -35.84
N SER A 37 3.16 26.46 -35.13
CA SER A 37 2.26 27.60 -35.15
C SER A 37 2.32 28.26 -36.54
N PRO A 38 1.22 28.41 -37.28
CA PRO A 38 1.25 29.04 -38.59
C PRO A 38 1.18 30.55 -38.41
N SER A 39 2.32 31.19 -38.18
CA SER A 39 2.40 32.65 -38.26
C SER A 39 3.76 33.12 -38.77
N ARG A 40 3.94 33.01 -40.08
CA ARG A 40 4.72 33.96 -40.89
C ARG A 40 4.42 33.71 -42.37
N GLN A 41 3.47 34.48 -42.90
CA GLN A 41 3.34 34.69 -44.34
C GLN A 41 4.50 35.58 -44.80
N ALA A 42 5.24 35.10 -45.80
CA ALA A 42 5.92 35.87 -46.83
C ALA A 42 6.09 34.86 -47.98
N GLY A 43 5.44 34.98 -49.13
CA GLY A 43 5.53 36.05 -50.11
C GLY A 43 5.73 35.31 -51.46
N SER A 44 4.86 35.60 -52.43
CA SER A 44 4.67 34.88 -53.69
C SER A 44 5.89 34.82 -54.64
N SER A 45 6.07 33.70 -55.35
CA SER A 45 6.43 33.71 -56.78
C SER A 45 6.13 32.37 -57.46
N THR A 46 5.53 32.45 -58.65
CA THR A 46 5.01 31.37 -59.50
C THR A 46 6.06 30.75 -60.45
N GLY A 47 6.14 29.41 -60.47
CA GLY A 47 6.51 28.53 -61.60
C GLY A 47 8.01 28.16 -61.81
N PRO A 48 8.35 27.13 -62.62
CA PRO A 48 7.74 25.82 -62.85
C PRO A 48 8.69 24.64 -62.44
N ALA A 49 8.32 23.41 -62.79
CA ALA A 49 8.86 22.13 -62.32
C ALA A 49 10.35 21.81 -62.59
N GLN A 50 10.87 20.91 -61.74
CA GLN A 50 12.06 20.03 -61.84
C GLN A 50 13.41 20.51 -61.29
N GLY A 51 13.95 19.70 -60.36
CA GLY A 51 15.34 19.68 -59.92
C GLY A 51 15.45 19.11 -58.51
N GLU A 52 15.82 17.84 -58.37
CA GLU A 52 16.23 17.27 -57.07
C GLU A 52 17.34 18.15 -56.46
N LEU A 53 17.05 18.80 -55.34
CA LEU A 53 18.06 19.54 -54.60
C LEU A 53 19.01 18.53 -53.95
N SER A 54 20.31 18.76 -54.10
CA SER A 54 21.36 17.97 -53.45
C SER A 54 21.18 18.02 -51.93
N LEU A 55 21.38 16.87 -51.26
CA LEU A 55 21.24 16.67 -49.81
C LEU A 55 21.94 17.78 -48.99
N PHE A 56 23.05 18.32 -49.50
CA PHE A 56 23.83 19.36 -48.83
C PHE A 56 23.21 20.77 -48.93
N GLN A 57 22.38 21.02 -49.94
CA GLN A 57 21.68 22.30 -50.10
C GLN A 57 20.52 22.45 -49.10
N GLN A 58 19.97 21.33 -48.62
CA GLN A 58 18.92 21.28 -47.61
C GLN A 58 19.43 21.74 -46.23
N TYR A 59 20.65 21.36 -45.87
CA TYR A 59 21.29 21.77 -44.61
C TYR A 59 21.66 23.26 -44.55
N LEU A 60 21.78 23.93 -45.69
CA LEU A 60 21.98 25.38 -45.74
C LEU A 60 20.70 26.17 -45.40
N GLN A 61 19.52 25.56 -45.53
CA GLN A 61 18.23 26.17 -45.17
C GLN A 61 17.77 25.81 -43.76
N GLU A 62 18.06 24.59 -43.28
CA GLU A 62 17.59 24.10 -41.96
C GLU A 62 18.59 24.31 -40.82
N GLY A 63 19.80 24.79 -41.08
CA GLY A 63 20.84 24.98 -40.07
C GLY A 63 21.57 23.68 -39.69
N ASN A 64 22.58 23.79 -38.83
CA ASN A 64 23.46 22.66 -38.50
C ASN A 64 22.71 21.59 -37.68
N PRO A 65 22.57 20.34 -38.18
CA PRO A 65 21.87 19.27 -37.46
C PRO A 65 22.58 18.83 -36.16
N PHE A 66 23.83 19.26 -35.95
CA PHE A 66 24.58 18.99 -34.72
C PHE A 66 24.40 20.09 -33.65
N GLU A 67 23.83 21.25 -33.97
CA GLU A 67 23.57 22.33 -32.99
C GLU A 67 22.34 22.05 -32.10
N MET A 68 21.32 21.35 -32.62
CA MET A 68 20.12 20.96 -31.85
C MET A 68 20.43 20.12 -30.59
N HIS A 69 21.54 19.39 -30.58
CA HIS A 69 21.94 18.56 -29.44
C HIS A 69 22.77 19.30 -28.39
N ALA A 70 23.31 20.48 -28.72
CA ALA A 70 24.14 21.26 -27.80
C ALA A 70 23.29 22.11 -26.85
N GLU A 71 22.20 22.71 -27.33
CA GLU A 71 21.34 23.58 -26.52
C GLU A 71 20.53 22.82 -25.44
N GLN A 72 20.23 21.53 -25.63
CA GLN A 72 19.51 20.72 -24.63
C GLN A 72 20.36 20.30 -23.42
N LYS A 73 21.69 20.46 -23.48
CA LYS A 73 22.59 19.90 -22.46
C LYS A 73 22.79 20.80 -21.24
N GLU A 74 22.50 22.10 -21.33
CA GLU A 74 22.88 23.07 -20.30
C GLU A 74 21.76 23.44 -19.32
N GLU A 75 20.49 23.07 -19.57
CA GLU A 75 19.35 23.58 -18.76
C GLU A 75 18.57 22.52 -17.93
N GLU A 76 18.87 21.23 -18.05
CA GLU A 76 18.01 20.19 -17.46
C GLU A 76 18.53 19.63 -16.13
N THR A 77 18.41 20.38 -15.03
CA THR A 77 18.42 19.76 -13.70
C THR A 77 17.14 18.96 -13.51
N GLU A 78 17.27 17.65 -13.27
CA GLU A 78 16.17 16.71 -13.00
C GLU A 78 15.44 17.09 -11.69
N ASP A 79 14.44 17.98 -11.76
CA ASP A 79 13.78 18.57 -10.59
C ASP A 79 12.61 17.72 -10.06
N VAL A 80 12.96 16.50 -9.65
CA VAL A 80 12.03 15.41 -9.26
C VAL A 80 11.89 15.26 -7.74
N LEU A 81 12.92 15.65 -6.99
CA LEU A 81 12.94 15.54 -5.53
C LEU A 81 12.34 16.78 -4.89
N ALA A 82 11.61 16.59 -3.78
CA ALA A 82 11.11 17.72 -3.00
C ALA A 82 12.29 18.34 -2.21
N SER A 83 12.65 19.59 -2.53
CA SER A 83 13.72 20.31 -1.81
C SER A 83 13.36 20.45 -0.33
N ASN A 84 14.15 19.85 0.57
CA ASN A 84 14.12 19.98 2.03
C ASN A 84 12.74 20.19 2.70
N GLY A 85 11.71 19.43 2.29
CA GLY A 85 10.46 19.31 3.06
C GLY A 85 9.46 20.47 3.00
N TYR A 86 9.66 21.48 2.13
CA TYR A 86 8.67 22.55 1.94
C TYR A 86 8.41 22.80 0.44
N GLU A 87 7.15 22.67 0.02
CA GLU A 87 6.69 23.52 -1.10
C GLU A 87 6.40 24.85 -0.40
N SER A 88 7.24 25.85 -0.64
CA SER A 88 6.78 27.21 -0.37
C SER A 88 5.88 27.57 -1.55
N ASP A 89 4.60 27.82 -1.27
CA ASP A 89 3.66 28.49 -2.20
C ASP A 89 4.02 29.98 -2.41
N GLU A 90 5.23 30.40 -2.04
CA GLU A 90 5.74 31.72 -2.39
C GLU A 90 6.40 31.65 -3.76
N LEU A 91 5.75 32.32 -4.72
CA LEU A 91 6.28 32.69 -6.02
C LEU A 91 7.81 32.82 -6.00
N GLU A 92 8.44 32.18 -6.98
CA GLU A 92 9.82 32.40 -7.41
C GLU A 92 10.27 33.85 -7.19
N LYS A 93 11.02 34.10 -6.12
CA LYS A 93 11.87 35.27 -6.04
C LYS A 93 13.24 34.85 -6.55
N SER A 94 13.45 35.18 -7.82
CA SER A 94 14.72 35.30 -8.54
C SER A 94 15.98 34.86 -7.79
N VAL A 95 16.66 33.86 -8.37
CA VAL A 95 17.99 33.33 -8.04
C VAL A 95 19.10 34.35 -8.41
N TYR A 96 19.04 35.56 -7.84
CA TYR A 96 20.10 36.55 -7.93
C TYR A 96 20.18 37.37 -6.64
N GLN A 97 20.61 36.73 -5.55
CA GLN A 97 21.18 37.40 -4.38
C GLN A 97 21.70 36.34 -3.40
N ASP A 98 22.86 35.74 -3.71
CA ASP A 98 23.68 35.14 -2.67
C ASP A 98 25.15 35.19 -3.07
N TYR A 99 25.63 36.43 -3.19
CA TYR A 99 27.04 36.76 -2.99
C TYR A 99 27.05 38.04 -2.18
N ASP A 100 26.81 37.96 -0.87
CA ASP A 100 27.35 38.99 0.01
C ASP A 100 27.95 38.39 1.28
N SER A 101 29.17 38.84 1.52
CA SER A 101 30.13 38.33 2.50
C SER A 101 29.96 39.11 3.79
N ASP A 102 28.96 38.76 4.61
CA ASP A 102 28.72 39.41 5.92
C ASP A 102 29.73 39.02 7.02
N SER A 103 30.98 38.71 6.65
CA SER A 103 32.07 38.47 7.60
C SER A 103 32.60 39.75 8.25
N ASP A 104 32.41 40.91 7.61
CA ASP A 104 33.10 42.15 7.98
C ASP A 104 32.23 43.11 8.82
N VAL A 105 31.00 42.70 9.15
CA VAL A 105 30.10 43.48 10.01
C VAL A 105 30.38 43.16 11.49
N PRO A 106 30.72 44.15 12.33
CA PRO A 106 30.90 43.96 13.77
C PRO A 106 29.66 43.35 14.44
N GLU A 107 29.85 42.42 15.38
CA GLU A 107 28.74 41.68 16.04
C GLU A 107 27.72 42.58 16.75
N GLU A 108 28.14 43.78 17.17
CA GLU A 108 27.27 44.79 17.80
C GLU A 108 26.17 45.31 16.87
N LEU A 109 26.39 45.31 15.56
CA LEU A 109 25.40 45.73 14.55
C LEU A 109 24.54 44.56 14.04
N LYS A 110 24.80 43.33 14.49
CA LYS A 110 24.02 42.13 14.14
C LYS A 110 22.88 41.86 15.13
N GLN A 111 22.75 42.68 16.18
CA GLN A 111 21.67 42.55 17.16
C GLN A 111 20.45 43.34 16.67
N ASP A 112 19.26 42.73 16.78
CA ASP A 112 17.99 43.32 16.34
C ASP A 112 17.53 44.52 17.21
N TYR A 113 18.29 44.89 18.25
CA TYR A 113 18.00 46.04 19.10
C TYR A 113 19.29 46.62 19.71
N VAL A 114 19.27 47.92 20.02
CA VAL A 114 20.33 48.63 20.74
C VAL A 114 19.79 49.00 22.13
N ASP A 115 20.50 48.59 23.19
CA ASP A 115 20.13 48.88 24.58
C ASP A 115 20.52 50.32 24.96
N GLU A 116 19.54 51.23 24.99
CA GLU A 116 19.74 52.64 25.36
C GLU A 116 19.78 52.88 26.89
N GLN A 117 19.97 51.85 27.73
CA GLN A 117 20.06 51.97 29.20
C GLN A 117 18.83 52.62 29.87
N THR A 118 17.66 52.56 29.23
CA THR A 118 16.40 53.11 29.77
C THR A 118 15.67 52.15 30.71
N GLY A 119 16.21 50.95 30.94
CA GLY A 119 15.70 50.01 31.97
C GLY A 119 14.47 49.18 31.59
N ASP A 120 13.98 49.25 30.36
CA ASP A 120 12.91 48.39 29.86
C ASP A 120 13.47 47.23 29.02
N ALA A 121 13.55 46.04 29.61
CA ALA A 121 13.96 44.82 28.92
C ALA A 121 12.76 44.18 28.18
N PRO A 122 12.86 43.86 26.86
CA PRO A 122 11.81 43.12 26.17
C PRO A 122 11.83 41.64 26.56
N LEU A 123 10.63 41.05 26.66
CA LEU A 123 10.41 39.63 26.93
C LEU A 123 11.11 38.75 25.87
N LYS A 124 12.03 37.90 26.31
CA LYS A 124 12.80 36.94 25.51
C LYS A 124 11.91 36.15 24.53
N SER A 125 11.95 36.50 23.25
CA SER A 125 11.53 35.59 22.18
C SER A 125 12.57 34.48 22.04
N ALA A 126 12.13 33.22 22.08
CA ALA A 126 12.99 32.05 22.05
C ALA A 126 14.00 32.09 20.88
N SER A 127 15.26 31.84 21.21
CA SER A 127 16.39 31.72 20.29
C SER A 127 16.10 30.77 19.12
N ARG A 128 16.38 31.25 17.91
CA ARG A 128 16.23 30.55 16.62
C ARG A 128 17.04 29.25 16.51
N GLU A 129 17.88 28.93 17.49
CA GLU A 129 18.74 27.75 17.53
C GLU A 129 18.07 26.49 18.09
N THR A 130 17.02 26.61 18.91
CA THR A 130 16.31 25.43 19.46
C THR A 130 15.36 24.73 18.47
N ILE A 131 15.23 25.24 17.24
CA ILE A 131 14.43 24.61 16.17
C ILE A 131 15.27 23.64 15.33
N ARG A 132 16.62 23.74 15.36
CA ARG A 132 17.50 22.90 14.51
C ARG A 132 17.76 21.48 15.04
N SER A 133 17.41 21.16 16.29
CA SER A 133 17.71 19.85 16.90
C SER A 133 16.59 18.80 16.81
N LYS A 134 15.41 19.14 16.25
CA LYS A 134 14.35 18.17 15.91
C LYS A 134 14.47 17.65 14.46
N LYS A 135 15.70 17.49 13.96
CA LYS A 135 15.97 16.85 12.66
C LYS A 135 15.87 15.32 12.78
N LYS A 136 14.65 14.80 12.85
CA LYS A 136 14.30 13.56 12.14
C LYS A 136 13.33 13.96 11.05
N SER A 137 13.59 13.50 9.84
CA SER A 137 12.81 13.74 8.64
C SER A 137 11.43 13.10 8.76
N ASP A 138 10.56 13.68 9.57
CA ASP A 138 9.13 13.46 9.47
C ASP A 138 8.67 14.24 8.23
N TYR A 139 8.97 13.69 7.04
CA TYR A 139 8.28 14.07 5.82
C TYR A 139 6.82 13.78 6.10
N ASN A 140 6.10 14.84 6.51
CA ASN A 140 4.73 14.75 6.96
C ASN A 140 3.97 14.08 5.83
N LEU A 141 3.53 12.87 6.13
CA LEU A 141 2.69 12.07 5.29
C LEU A 141 1.27 12.73 5.30
N ASN A 142 1.17 14.02 4.98
CA ASN A 142 -0.05 14.85 4.97
C ASN A 142 -0.34 15.54 3.62
N LYS A 143 0.60 15.58 2.65
CA LYS A 143 0.31 16.04 1.27
C LYS A 143 -0.41 14.97 0.47
N THR A 144 -1.73 15.06 0.33
CA THR A 144 -2.65 14.03 -0.17
C THR A 144 -2.38 13.47 -1.57
N ASN A 145 -1.44 14.05 -2.33
CA ASN A 145 -1.27 13.74 -3.76
C ASN A 145 0.12 13.24 -4.19
N ALA A 146 1.10 13.12 -3.29
CA ALA A 146 2.42 12.62 -3.68
C ALA A 146 2.44 11.08 -3.82
N PRO A 147 3.06 10.53 -4.88
CA PRO A 147 3.15 9.08 -5.05
C PRO A 147 4.02 8.46 -3.96
N ILE A 148 3.63 7.27 -3.50
CA ILE A 148 4.33 6.54 -2.45
C ILE A 148 5.27 5.52 -3.12
N LEU A 149 6.57 5.76 -3.03
CA LEU A 149 7.58 4.88 -3.61
C LEU A 149 8.86 4.86 -2.78
N THR A 150 9.62 3.77 -2.84
CA THR A 150 10.98 3.69 -2.26
C THR A 150 12.04 4.18 -3.24
N ASN A 151 13.23 4.48 -2.72
CA ASN A 151 14.40 4.75 -3.56
C ASN A 151 14.71 3.56 -4.49
N THR A 152 14.56 2.32 -4.02
CA THR A 152 14.71 1.13 -4.88
C THR A 152 13.71 1.15 -6.04
N THR A 153 12.43 1.46 -5.79
CA THR A 153 11.42 1.56 -6.86
C THR A 153 11.77 2.62 -7.89
N LEU A 154 12.22 3.79 -7.45
CA LEU A 154 12.66 4.86 -8.36
C LEU A 154 13.83 4.39 -9.24
N ASN A 155 14.82 3.72 -8.65
CA ASN A 155 15.96 3.19 -9.39
C ASN A 155 15.57 2.06 -10.35
N VAL A 156 14.60 1.22 -9.99
CA VAL A 156 14.04 0.19 -10.88
C VAL A 156 13.37 0.85 -12.09
N ILE A 157 12.57 1.90 -11.88
CA ILE A 157 11.92 2.64 -12.98
C ILE A 157 12.95 3.30 -13.88
N ARG A 158 13.96 3.98 -13.33
CA ARG A 158 15.07 4.55 -14.11
C ARG A 158 15.75 3.47 -14.95
N LEU A 159 16.04 2.31 -14.37
CA LEU A 159 16.65 1.19 -15.08
C LEU A 159 15.76 0.68 -16.23
N VAL A 160 14.45 0.57 -16.01
CA VAL A 160 13.48 0.25 -17.08
C VAL A 160 13.55 1.28 -18.21
N GLY A 161 13.60 2.58 -17.89
CA GLY A 161 13.76 3.63 -18.89
C GLY A 161 15.04 3.49 -19.72
N LYS A 162 16.20 3.19 -19.10
CA LYS A 162 17.47 2.91 -19.81
C LYS A 162 17.35 1.72 -20.75
N TYR A 163 16.72 0.64 -20.29
CA TYR A 163 16.48 -0.54 -21.12
C TYR A 163 15.54 -0.24 -22.29
N MET A 164 14.52 0.60 -22.07
CA MET A 164 13.61 1.06 -23.12
C MET A 164 14.33 1.91 -24.19
N GLN A 165 15.27 2.77 -23.79
CA GLN A 165 16.13 3.49 -24.73
C GLN A 165 16.99 2.52 -25.55
N MET A 166 17.59 1.52 -24.90
CA MET A 166 18.43 0.53 -25.56
C MET A 166 17.64 -0.29 -26.60
N MET A 167 16.43 -0.74 -26.29
CA MET A 167 15.58 -1.48 -27.24
C MET A 167 15.06 -0.61 -28.39
N ASN A 168 14.93 0.71 -28.21
CA ASN A 168 14.58 1.63 -29.30
C ASN A 168 15.69 1.74 -30.34
N ILE A 169 16.95 1.72 -29.90
CA ILE A 169 18.12 1.74 -30.79
C ILE A 169 18.36 0.34 -31.37
N LEU A 170 18.28 -0.69 -30.54
CA LEU A 170 18.61 -2.08 -30.89
C LEU A 170 17.35 -2.95 -30.94
N LYS A 171 16.52 -2.72 -31.96
CA LYS A 171 15.27 -3.48 -32.19
C LYS A 171 15.43 -5.02 -32.18
N PRO A 172 16.52 -5.62 -32.69
CA PRO A 172 16.66 -7.08 -32.69
C PRO A 172 16.63 -7.73 -31.30
N ILE A 173 17.05 -7.02 -30.25
CA ILE A 173 17.08 -7.53 -28.87
C ILE A 173 15.87 -7.09 -28.03
N ALA A 174 14.90 -6.39 -28.63
CA ALA A 174 13.78 -5.80 -27.90
C ALA A 174 12.99 -6.82 -27.07
N PHE A 175 12.81 -8.04 -27.60
CA PHE A 175 12.15 -9.11 -26.85
C PHE A 175 12.91 -9.52 -25.59
N ASP A 176 14.23 -9.71 -25.69
CA ASP A 176 15.05 -10.17 -24.56
C ASP A 176 15.08 -9.10 -23.47
N VAL A 177 15.13 -7.83 -23.86
CA VAL A 177 15.04 -6.69 -22.94
C VAL A 177 13.68 -6.68 -22.23
N ILE A 178 12.57 -6.83 -22.96
CA ILE A 178 11.21 -6.87 -22.38
C ILE A 178 11.08 -8.07 -21.44
N HIS A 179 11.61 -9.24 -21.81
CA HIS A 179 11.62 -10.43 -20.97
C HIS A 179 12.36 -10.18 -19.65
N CYS A 180 13.57 -9.60 -19.69
CA CYS A 180 14.34 -9.24 -18.51
C CYS A 180 13.62 -8.18 -17.64
N VAL A 181 12.96 -7.20 -18.26
CA VAL A 181 12.15 -6.18 -17.56
C VAL A 181 10.93 -6.82 -16.87
N SER A 182 10.27 -7.80 -17.52
CA SER A 182 9.21 -8.60 -16.90
C SER A 182 9.72 -9.44 -15.73
N GLN A 183 10.90 -10.07 -15.86
CA GLN A 183 11.54 -10.81 -14.76
C GLN A 183 11.92 -9.90 -13.59
N LEU A 184 12.36 -8.67 -13.86
CA LEU A 184 12.67 -7.68 -12.83
C LEU A 184 11.42 -7.32 -12.01
N PHE A 185 10.28 -7.14 -12.68
CA PHE A 185 9.00 -6.91 -12.02
C PHE A 185 8.53 -8.14 -11.23
N ASP A 186 8.60 -9.34 -11.84
CA ASP A 186 8.27 -10.61 -11.18
C ASP A 186 9.10 -10.78 -9.89
N TYR A 187 10.40 -10.51 -9.94
CA TYR A 187 11.30 -10.58 -8.78
C TYR A 187 10.93 -9.57 -7.69
N TYR A 188 10.65 -8.32 -8.07
CA TYR A 188 10.26 -7.28 -7.11
C TYR A 188 8.92 -7.60 -6.42
N LEU A 189 7.92 -8.07 -7.18
CA LEU A 189 6.64 -8.53 -6.65
C LEU A 189 6.84 -9.69 -5.66
N TYR A 190 7.64 -10.69 -6.05
CA TYR A 190 7.94 -11.83 -5.20
C TYR A 190 8.72 -11.45 -3.94
N ALA A 191 9.62 -10.48 -4.02
CA ALA A 191 10.34 -9.95 -2.85
C ALA A 191 9.40 -9.26 -1.86
N VAL A 192 8.53 -8.36 -2.32
CA VAL A 192 7.53 -7.70 -1.47
C VAL A 192 6.62 -8.72 -0.81
N TYR A 193 6.16 -9.73 -1.56
CA TYR A 193 5.40 -10.86 -0.99
C TYR A 193 6.21 -11.60 0.08
N THR A 194 7.44 -12.00 -0.22
CA THR A 194 8.27 -12.80 0.69
C THR A 194 8.60 -12.06 1.98
N PHE A 195 8.86 -10.75 1.91
CA PHE A 195 9.23 -9.93 3.05
C PHE A 195 8.05 -9.58 3.95
N PHE A 196 6.90 -9.26 3.35
CA PHE A 196 5.79 -8.66 4.08
C PHE A 196 4.50 -9.47 4.03
N GLY A 197 4.27 -10.29 3.01
CA GLY A 197 3.02 -11.03 2.81
C GLY A 197 3.08 -12.50 3.19
N ARG A 198 4.26 -13.13 3.15
CA ARG A 198 4.44 -14.55 3.46
C ARG A 198 4.32 -14.78 4.95
N ASN A 199 3.36 -15.60 5.36
CA ASN A 199 3.22 -16.02 6.75
C ASN A 199 2.57 -17.41 6.84
N ASP A 200 3.40 -18.41 7.09
CA ASP A 200 3.02 -19.82 7.12
C ASP A 200 1.93 -20.12 8.18
N MET A 201 1.82 -19.30 9.23
CA MET A 201 0.85 -19.50 10.32
C MET A 201 -0.59 -19.15 9.92
N TYR A 202 -0.79 -18.23 8.96
CA TYR A 202 -2.12 -17.71 8.61
C TYR A 202 -2.63 -18.16 7.23
N GLU A 203 -1.82 -18.86 6.43
CA GLU A 203 -2.29 -19.48 5.18
C GLU A 203 -3.36 -20.55 5.44
N SER A 204 -3.36 -21.17 6.62
CA SER A 204 -4.34 -22.17 7.04
C SER A 204 -5.69 -21.58 7.47
N SER A 205 -5.81 -20.25 7.64
CA SER A 205 -7.02 -19.61 8.17
C SER A 205 -8.22 -19.64 7.20
N GLY A 206 -8.09 -20.23 6.00
CA GLY A 206 -9.20 -20.39 5.05
C GLY A 206 -9.80 -19.08 4.53
N LEU A 207 -9.15 -17.96 4.80
CA LEU A 207 -9.67 -16.61 4.60
C LEU A 207 -9.63 -16.11 3.16
N GLY A 208 -9.04 -16.88 2.24
CA GLY A 208 -8.92 -16.50 0.84
C GLY A 208 -8.13 -15.19 0.63
N LEU A 209 -7.18 -14.88 1.52
CA LEU A 209 -6.37 -13.64 1.46
C LEU A 209 -5.58 -13.52 0.15
N ILE A 210 -5.16 -14.66 -0.38
CA ILE A 210 -4.46 -14.79 -1.66
C ILE A 210 -5.42 -15.45 -2.63
N SER A 211 -5.70 -14.79 -3.76
CA SER A 211 -6.54 -15.37 -4.82
C SER A 211 -5.84 -16.57 -5.49
N SER A 212 -6.62 -17.44 -6.12
CA SER A 212 -6.05 -18.54 -6.93
C SER A 212 -5.12 -18.04 -8.03
N ARG A 213 -5.42 -16.86 -8.58
CA ARG A 213 -4.61 -16.18 -9.59
C ARG A 213 -3.27 -15.72 -9.02
N LEU A 214 -3.28 -14.93 -7.95
CA LEU A 214 -2.07 -14.47 -7.28
C LEU A 214 -1.20 -15.65 -6.81
N ARG A 215 -1.83 -16.70 -6.25
CA ARG A 215 -1.12 -17.92 -5.84
C ARG A 215 -0.43 -18.61 -7.02
N THR A 216 -1.12 -18.74 -8.15
CA THR A 216 -0.53 -19.30 -9.38
C THR A 216 0.65 -18.45 -9.86
N THR A 217 0.50 -17.12 -9.85
CA THR A 217 1.57 -16.19 -10.25
C THR A 217 2.79 -16.31 -9.33
N LEU A 218 2.62 -16.32 -8.01
CA LEU A 218 3.70 -16.47 -7.04
C LEU A 218 4.43 -17.81 -7.19
N ASN A 219 3.69 -18.91 -7.37
CA ASN A 219 4.26 -20.23 -7.61
C ASN A 219 5.05 -20.28 -8.92
N ARG A 220 4.49 -19.71 -10.00
CA ARG A 220 5.18 -19.59 -11.29
C ARG A 220 6.51 -18.86 -11.12
N ILE A 221 6.51 -17.69 -10.46
CA ILE A 221 7.74 -16.91 -10.25
C ILE A 221 8.75 -17.69 -9.43
N GLN A 222 8.31 -18.34 -8.34
CA GLN A 222 9.17 -19.17 -7.52
C GLN A 222 9.81 -20.32 -8.31
N GLU A 223 9.03 -21.02 -9.14
CA GLU A 223 9.52 -22.14 -9.94
C GLU A 223 10.41 -21.71 -11.11
N SER A 224 10.08 -20.60 -11.78
CA SER A 224 10.77 -20.16 -12.99
C SER A 224 12.01 -19.31 -12.71
N LEU A 225 11.96 -18.46 -11.67
CA LEU A 225 12.94 -17.39 -11.46
C LEU A 225 13.79 -17.56 -10.20
N ILE A 226 13.32 -18.27 -9.17
CA ILE A 226 13.98 -18.31 -7.86
C ILE A 226 14.77 -19.62 -7.67
N ASP A 227 16.07 -19.49 -7.35
CA ASP A 227 16.89 -20.60 -6.84
C ASP A 227 16.84 -20.58 -5.30
N MET A 228 16.08 -21.52 -4.73
CA MET A 228 15.94 -21.69 -3.28
C MET A 228 17.20 -22.27 -2.61
N ASN A 229 18.09 -22.89 -3.39
CA ASN A 229 19.26 -23.61 -2.88
C ASN A 229 20.58 -22.88 -3.15
N ALA A 230 20.54 -21.66 -3.69
CA ALA A 230 21.73 -20.88 -3.97
C ALA A 230 22.38 -20.38 -2.67
N PRO A 231 23.68 -20.65 -2.41
CA PRO A 231 24.41 -20.03 -1.32
C PRO A 231 24.47 -18.50 -1.52
N VAL A 232 24.35 -17.74 -0.43
CA VAL A 232 24.40 -16.26 -0.42
C VAL A 232 25.69 -15.71 -1.07
N HIS A 233 26.74 -16.54 -1.15
CA HIS A 233 28.01 -16.24 -1.81
C HIS A 233 28.49 -17.44 -2.63
N SER A 234 28.03 -17.59 -3.88
CA SER A 234 28.66 -18.48 -4.86
C SER A 234 29.00 -17.71 -6.13
N ALA A 235 30.24 -17.86 -6.59
CA ALA A 235 30.75 -17.22 -7.80
C ALA A 235 29.94 -17.64 -9.03
N ALA A 236 29.66 -16.64 -9.87
CA ALA A 236 28.75 -16.67 -11.01
C ALA A 236 29.30 -17.41 -12.26
N GLU A 237 29.91 -18.58 -12.09
CA GLU A 237 30.60 -19.25 -13.20
C GLU A 237 29.74 -20.25 -13.98
N ASP A 238 28.62 -20.74 -13.45
CA ASP A 238 27.70 -21.60 -14.21
C ASP A 238 26.31 -20.97 -14.31
N ARG A 239 25.97 -20.58 -15.54
CA ARG A 239 24.66 -20.05 -15.96
C ARG A 239 23.51 -20.82 -15.31
N LYS A 240 22.89 -20.24 -14.28
CA LYS A 240 21.52 -20.60 -13.90
C LYS A 240 20.63 -19.43 -14.28
N GLU A 241 19.61 -19.71 -15.10
CA GLU A 241 18.53 -18.78 -15.46
C GLU A 241 17.75 -18.25 -14.23
N LYS A 242 18.04 -18.79 -13.03
CA LYS A 242 17.40 -18.46 -11.76
C LYS A 242 18.30 -17.61 -10.88
N VAL A 243 17.68 -16.69 -10.16
CA VAL A 243 18.33 -15.78 -9.20
C VAL A 243 18.09 -16.23 -7.75
N PRO A 244 18.98 -15.89 -6.80
CA PRO A 244 18.79 -16.22 -5.40
C PRO A 244 17.49 -15.63 -4.82
N SER A 245 16.93 -16.33 -3.82
CA SER A 245 15.78 -15.83 -3.07
C SER A 245 16.06 -14.44 -2.49
N PRO A 246 15.09 -13.50 -2.53
CA PRO A 246 15.26 -12.19 -1.94
C PRO A 246 15.37 -12.30 -0.40
N HIS A 247 16.16 -11.43 0.23
CA HIS A 247 16.35 -11.35 1.68
C HIS A 247 16.05 -9.94 2.21
N LEU A 248 15.33 -9.85 3.33
CA LEU A 248 14.98 -8.59 3.95
C LEU A 248 16.19 -8.02 4.70
N SER A 249 16.41 -6.71 4.58
CA SER A 249 17.45 -6.01 5.34
C SER A 249 17.26 -6.17 6.84
N GLN A 250 18.35 -6.42 7.57
CA GLN A 250 18.35 -6.53 9.04
C GLN A 250 17.94 -5.23 9.74
N LEU A 251 17.99 -4.09 9.04
CA LEU A 251 17.57 -2.78 9.54
C LEU A 251 16.03 -2.68 9.68
N VAL A 252 15.28 -3.56 9.04
CA VAL A 252 13.81 -3.52 9.03
C VAL A 252 13.25 -4.37 10.17
N VAL A 253 12.62 -3.72 11.14
CA VAL A 253 12.01 -4.38 12.31
C VAL A 253 10.51 -4.54 12.15
N LEU A 254 10.04 -5.78 11.96
CA LEU A 254 8.63 -6.13 11.74
C LEU A 254 7.90 -6.73 12.97
N THR A 255 8.59 -6.82 14.11
CA THR A 255 8.07 -7.47 15.33
C THR A 255 7.63 -6.49 16.41
N ASN A 256 7.99 -5.21 16.31
CA ASN A 256 7.72 -4.21 17.32
C ASN A 256 6.25 -3.73 17.28
N SER A 257 5.53 -3.85 18.40
CA SER A 257 4.14 -3.38 18.54
C SER A 257 4.02 -1.85 18.55
N GLY A 258 5.07 -1.13 18.98
CA GLY A 258 5.11 0.33 18.99
C GLY A 258 5.11 0.95 17.59
N THR A 259 5.63 0.23 16.60
CA THR A 259 5.62 0.63 15.18
C THR A 259 4.52 -0.08 14.37
N LEU A 260 3.51 -0.65 15.06
CA LEU A 260 2.45 -1.45 14.45
C LEU A 260 2.99 -2.57 13.56
N TYR A 261 4.00 -3.30 14.05
CA TYR A 261 4.60 -4.44 13.35
C TYR A 261 5.17 -4.08 11.97
N GLY A 262 5.75 -2.87 11.88
CA GLY A 262 6.33 -2.32 10.67
C GLY A 262 5.28 -1.86 9.64
N LEU A 263 4.14 -1.32 10.10
CA LEU A 263 3.05 -0.89 9.21
C LEU A 263 3.53 0.12 8.17
N ALA A 264 4.37 1.09 8.56
CA ALA A 264 4.91 2.08 7.62
C ALA A 264 5.71 1.41 6.49
N GLN A 265 6.64 0.51 6.81
CA GLN A 265 7.44 -0.22 5.82
C GLN A 265 6.58 -1.10 4.92
N ARG A 266 5.59 -1.79 5.50
CA ARG A 266 4.62 -2.62 4.75
C ARG A 266 3.81 -1.80 3.76
N VAL A 267 3.34 -0.62 4.18
CA VAL A 267 2.58 0.32 3.33
C VAL A 267 3.47 0.84 2.23
N VAL A 268 4.64 1.39 2.56
CA VAL A 268 5.57 1.92 1.55
C VAL A 268 5.95 0.83 0.54
N ALA A 269 6.26 -0.39 0.98
CA ALA A 269 6.58 -1.51 0.11
C ALA A 269 5.45 -1.89 -0.85
N THR A 270 4.24 -2.00 -0.31
CA THR A 270 3.06 -2.41 -1.09
C THR A 270 2.68 -1.33 -2.09
N GLU A 271 2.63 -0.08 -1.66
CA GLU A 271 2.21 1.04 -2.52
C GLU A 271 3.29 1.37 -3.55
N SER A 272 4.57 1.16 -3.22
CA SER A 272 5.67 1.19 -4.19
C SER A 272 5.48 0.16 -5.32
N LEU A 273 5.05 -1.06 -4.98
CA LEU A 273 4.76 -2.10 -5.96
C LEU A 273 3.55 -1.74 -6.82
N VAL A 274 2.49 -1.22 -6.22
CA VAL A 274 1.30 -0.79 -6.99
C VAL A 274 1.65 0.37 -7.92
N PHE A 275 2.38 1.37 -7.43
CA PHE A 275 2.90 2.45 -8.26
C PHE A 275 3.73 1.92 -9.43
N LEU A 276 4.63 0.96 -9.18
CA LEU A 276 5.43 0.33 -10.24
C LEU A 276 4.53 -0.38 -11.26
N ALA A 277 3.48 -1.08 -10.82
CA ALA A 277 2.53 -1.74 -11.70
C ALA A 277 1.78 -0.73 -12.59
N GLU A 278 1.31 0.38 -12.01
CA GLU A 278 0.67 1.49 -12.76
C GLU A 278 1.62 2.09 -13.79
N GLN A 279 2.92 2.24 -13.47
CA GLN A 279 3.91 2.71 -14.44
C GLN A 279 4.04 1.70 -15.59
N PHE A 280 4.14 0.41 -15.30
CA PHE A 280 4.18 -0.62 -16.35
C PHE A 280 2.93 -0.60 -17.23
N GLU A 281 1.73 -0.48 -16.65
CA GLU A 281 0.47 -0.35 -17.41
C GLU A 281 0.50 0.86 -18.37
N SER A 282 1.02 2.00 -17.91
CA SER A 282 1.19 3.19 -18.77
C SER A 282 2.16 2.96 -19.94
N LEU A 283 3.18 2.12 -19.74
CA LEU A 283 4.21 1.79 -20.73
C LEU A 283 3.76 0.67 -21.70
N GLN A 284 2.66 -0.04 -21.41
CA GLN A 284 2.22 -1.21 -22.18
C GLN A 284 2.08 -0.93 -23.69
N SER A 285 1.48 0.20 -24.07
CA SER A 285 1.28 0.56 -25.48
C SER A 285 2.61 0.74 -26.23
N HIS A 286 3.59 1.36 -25.58
CA HIS A 286 4.92 1.55 -26.16
C HIS A 286 5.65 0.20 -26.32
N LEU A 287 5.62 -0.64 -25.27
CA LEU A 287 6.23 -1.96 -25.31
C LEU A 287 5.60 -2.89 -26.35
N ASP A 288 4.27 -2.82 -26.55
CA ASP A 288 3.57 -3.62 -27.58
C ASP A 288 3.97 -3.23 -29.01
N THR A 289 4.25 -1.94 -29.24
CA THR A 289 4.70 -1.43 -30.55
C THR A 289 6.10 -1.94 -30.91
N MET A 290 6.95 -2.17 -29.91
CA MET A 290 8.32 -2.64 -30.08
C MET A 290 8.44 -4.16 -30.17
N MET A 291 7.35 -4.89 -29.89
CA MET A 291 7.31 -6.34 -29.90
C MET A 291 7.02 -6.92 -31.30
N PRO A 292 7.77 -7.96 -31.73
CA PRO A 292 7.39 -8.74 -32.90
C PRO A 292 6.01 -9.40 -32.72
N ALA A 293 5.21 -9.44 -33.78
CA ALA A 293 3.83 -9.95 -33.73
C ALA A 293 3.73 -11.37 -33.11
N ALA A 294 4.69 -12.24 -33.40
CA ALA A 294 4.74 -13.61 -32.87
C ALA A 294 4.92 -13.68 -31.35
N LYS A 295 5.47 -12.65 -30.72
CA LYS A 295 5.80 -12.63 -29.28
C LYS A 295 4.84 -11.75 -28.46
N LYS A 296 3.92 -11.03 -29.09
CA LYS A 296 2.90 -10.22 -28.39
C LYS A 296 2.08 -10.98 -27.33
N PRO A 297 1.72 -12.27 -27.51
CA PRO A 297 1.00 -13.02 -26.48
C PRO A 297 1.74 -13.09 -25.14
N PHE A 298 3.08 -13.12 -25.15
CA PHE A 298 3.88 -13.11 -23.91
C PHE A 298 3.63 -11.83 -23.10
N LEU A 299 3.67 -10.67 -23.77
CA LEU A 299 3.46 -9.38 -23.11
C LEU A 299 2.04 -9.27 -22.54
N GLN A 300 1.04 -9.69 -23.32
CA GLN A 300 -0.36 -9.71 -22.87
C GLN A 300 -0.55 -10.63 -21.66
N GLN A 301 0.10 -11.79 -21.65
CA GLN A 301 0.08 -12.71 -20.52
C GLN A 301 0.73 -12.09 -19.28
N PHE A 302 1.88 -11.43 -19.43
CA PHE A 302 2.56 -10.75 -18.32
C PHE A 302 1.69 -9.68 -17.65
N TYR A 303 1.03 -8.81 -18.43
CA TYR A 303 0.13 -7.79 -17.87
C TYR A 303 -1.11 -8.40 -17.20
N SER A 304 -1.75 -9.36 -17.86
CA SER A 304 -2.98 -9.98 -17.37
C SER A 304 -2.78 -10.90 -16.15
N GLN A 305 -1.63 -11.59 -16.05
CA GLN A 305 -1.37 -12.56 -14.98
C GLN A 305 -0.49 -12.02 -13.85
N THR A 306 0.48 -11.14 -14.15
CA THR A 306 1.38 -10.59 -13.13
C THR A 306 0.99 -9.18 -12.74
N VAL A 307 1.07 -8.21 -13.67
CA VAL A 307 0.94 -6.77 -13.33
C VAL A 307 -0.41 -6.48 -12.66
N SER A 308 -1.51 -7.02 -13.21
CA SER A 308 -2.86 -6.83 -12.66
C SER A 308 -3.10 -7.47 -11.29
N THR A 309 -2.18 -8.32 -10.80
CA THR A 309 -2.28 -8.95 -9.46
C THR A 309 -1.47 -8.21 -8.39
N ALA A 310 -0.64 -7.22 -8.77
CA ALA A 310 0.23 -6.50 -7.85
C ALA A 310 -0.53 -5.85 -6.69
N SER A 311 -1.69 -5.23 -6.97
CA SER A 311 -2.54 -4.61 -5.96
C SER A 311 -3.22 -5.60 -5.01
N GLU A 312 -3.33 -6.87 -5.38
CA GLU A 312 -3.92 -7.90 -4.52
C GLU A 312 -3.05 -8.19 -3.29
N LEU A 313 -1.73 -7.91 -3.37
CA LEU A 313 -0.81 -8.09 -2.24
C LEU A 313 -1.11 -7.20 -1.03
N ARG A 314 -1.89 -6.12 -1.19
CA ARG A 314 -2.42 -5.33 -0.06
C ARG A 314 -3.11 -6.22 0.97
N LYS A 315 -3.90 -7.21 0.52
CA LYS A 315 -4.68 -8.08 1.41
C LYS A 315 -3.81 -8.90 2.37
N PRO A 316 -2.93 -9.82 1.90
CA PRO A 316 -2.11 -10.62 2.80
C PRO A 316 -1.14 -9.77 3.65
N ILE A 317 -0.61 -8.66 3.10
CA ILE A 317 0.35 -7.81 3.81
C ILE A 317 -0.31 -7.04 4.96
N TYR A 318 -1.45 -6.40 4.71
CA TYR A 318 -2.17 -5.61 5.72
C TYR A 318 -2.92 -6.52 6.71
N TRP A 319 -3.35 -7.70 6.30
CA TRP A 319 -3.91 -8.70 7.21
C TRP A 319 -2.96 -9.03 8.37
N ILE A 320 -1.66 -9.21 8.11
CA ILE A 320 -0.69 -9.52 9.16
C ILE A 320 -0.63 -8.41 10.22
N VAL A 321 -0.74 -7.15 9.80
CA VAL A 321 -0.78 -6.02 10.74
C VAL A 321 -2.08 -6.05 11.53
N ALA A 322 -3.22 -6.19 10.86
CA ALA A 322 -4.54 -6.25 11.50
C ALA A 322 -4.63 -7.39 12.53
N ALA A 323 -4.15 -8.58 12.17
CA ALA A 323 -4.15 -9.77 13.02
C ALA A 323 -3.25 -9.63 14.26
N LYS A 324 -2.18 -8.84 14.16
CA LYS A 324 -1.28 -8.56 15.29
C LYS A 324 -1.71 -7.35 16.11
N ALA A 325 -2.40 -6.39 15.49
CA ALA A 325 -2.91 -5.19 16.15
C ALA A 325 -4.05 -5.54 17.12
N ILE A 326 -4.94 -6.46 16.73
CA ILE A 326 -6.00 -6.95 17.61
C ILE A 326 -5.43 -8.10 18.44
N ASP A 327 -5.18 -7.85 19.73
CA ASP A 327 -4.80 -8.88 20.69
C ASP A 327 -6.02 -9.78 20.99
N TYR A 328 -6.14 -10.84 20.21
CA TYR A 328 -7.24 -11.80 20.27
C TYR A 328 -7.36 -12.46 21.66
N GLU A 329 -6.24 -12.86 22.27
CA GLU A 329 -6.27 -13.55 23.57
C GLU A 329 -6.67 -12.58 24.69
N GLN A 330 -6.07 -11.39 24.73
CA GLN A 330 -6.41 -10.37 25.71
C GLN A 330 -7.87 -9.92 25.58
N MET A 331 -8.37 -9.78 24.34
CA MET A 331 -9.76 -9.41 24.10
C MET A 331 -10.74 -10.47 24.62
N LEU A 332 -10.48 -11.75 24.34
CA LEU A 332 -11.30 -12.84 24.87
C LEU A 332 -11.26 -12.91 26.40
N LEU A 333 -10.11 -12.62 27.02
CA LEU A 333 -10.00 -12.54 28.48
C LEU A 333 -10.84 -11.40 29.06
N LEU A 334 -10.82 -10.21 28.44
CA LEU A 334 -11.67 -9.09 28.86
C LEU A 334 -13.15 -9.42 28.76
N MET A 335 -13.58 -10.01 27.64
CA MET A 335 -14.98 -10.43 27.42
C MET A 335 -15.41 -11.54 28.39
N ALA A 336 -14.52 -12.47 28.74
CA ALA A 336 -14.78 -13.52 29.72
C ALA A 336 -14.93 -12.97 31.15
N GLY A 337 -14.30 -11.83 31.46
CA GLY A 337 -14.43 -11.14 32.75
C GLY A 337 -15.77 -10.40 32.94
N VAL A 338 -16.53 -10.18 31.87
CA VAL A 338 -17.83 -9.50 31.92
C VAL A 338 -18.90 -10.43 32.49
N LYS A 339 -19.71 -9.90 33.42
CA LYS A 339 -20.89 -10.61 33.95
C LYS A 339 -22.07 -10.41 33.01
N TRP A 340 -22.43 -11.47 32.29
CA TRP A 340 -23.56 -11.48 31.35
C TRP A 340 -24.90 -11.91 31.98
N ASP A 341 -24.90 -12.33 33.25
CA ASP A 341 -26.10 -12.66 34.02
C ASP A 341 -26.45 -11.50 34.97
N ILE A 342 -27.00 -10.44 34.38
CA ILE A 342 -27.36 -9.19 35.06
C ILE A 342 -28.88 -9.06 35.17
N ARG A 343 -29.35 -8.37 36.21
CA ARG A 343 -30.79 -8.17 36.48
C ARG A 343 -31.31 -6.79 36.07
N GLU A 344 -30.40 -5.85 35.86
CA GLU A 344 -30.73 -4.46 35.52
C GLU A 344 -30.15 -4.14 34.15
N ILE A 345 -30.90 -3.35 33.37
CA ILE A 345 -30.47 -2.90 32.05
C ILE A 345 -29.36 -1.87 32.23
N MET A 346 -28.18 -2.17 31.70
CA MET A 346 -27.04 -1.27 31.72
C MET A 346 -27.20 -0.15 30.68
N SER A 347 -26.77 1.06 31.03
CA SER A 347 -26.76 2.22 30.13
C SER A 347 -25.42 2.48 29.45
N GLN A 348 -24.36 1.78 29.88
CA GLN A 348 -23.00 1.93 29.39
C GLN A 348 -22.51 0.63 28.77
N HIS A 349 -21.68 0.74 27.73
CA HIS A 349 -21.00 -0.39 27.10
C HIS A 349 -19.75 -0.81 27.90
N ASN A 350 -19.29 -2.02 27.66
CA ASN A 350 -18.12 -2.61 28.30
C ASN A 350 -16.79 -2.03 27.76
N VAL A 351 -15.80 -1.91 28.64
CA VAL A 351 -14.48 -1.31 28.34
C VAL A 351 -13.74 -2.00 27.18
N TYR A 352 -13.98 -3.30 26.95
CA TYR A 352 -13.33 -4.02 25.85
C TYR A 352 -13.65 -3.41 24.47
N VAL A 353 -14.82 -2.77 24.30
CA VAL A 353 -15.21 -2.11 23.05
C VAL A 353 -14.28 -0.93 22.75
N ASP A 354 -13.88 -0.18 23.79
CA ASP A 354 -12.94 0.93 23.66
C ASP A 354 -11.53 0.43 23.33
N VAL A 355 -11.08 -0.61 24.03
CA VAL A 355 -9.76 -1.24 23.80
C VAL A 355 -9.67 -1.76 22.36
N LEU A 356 -10.72 -2.44 21.88
CA LEU A 356 -10.78 -3.01 20.54
C LEU A 356 -10.63 -1.95 19.44
N LEU A 357 -11.11 -0.72 19.67
CA LEU A 357 -11.00 0.38 18.70
C LEU A 357 -9.69 1.16 18.85
N GLN A 358 -9.16 1.29 20.06
CA GLN A 358 -7.91 2.00 20.34
C GLN A 358 -6.72 1.37 19.61
N ASP A 359 -6.66 0.04 19.55
CA ASP A 359 -5.56 -0.66 18.89
C ASP A 359 -5.60 -0.54 17.36
N VAL A 360 -6.78 -0.26 16.79
CA VAL A 360 -6.97 -0.06 15.34
C VAL A 360 -6.76 1.40 14.92
N SER A 361 -7.02 2.36 15.80
CA SER A 361 -6.94 3.80 15.48
C SER A 361 -5.53 4.41 15.56
N ARG A 362 -4.47 3.60 15.70
CA ARG A 362 -3.10 4.13 15.82
C ARG A 362 -2.68 4.77 14.48
N HIS A 363 -2.42 6.07 14.51
CA HIS A 363 -2.22 6.90 13.33
C HIS A 363 -0.92 6.52 12.58
N VAL A 364 -1.09 5.87 11.44
CA VAL A 364 -0.08 5.79 10.38
C VAL A 364 -0.78 6.24 9.11
N ARG A 365 -0.19 7.15 8.36
CA ARG A 365 -0.79 7.54 7.09
C ARG A 365 -0.62 6.39 6.11
N ILE A 366 -1.75 5.94 5.63
CA ILE A 366 -1.87 4.94 4.58
C ILE A 366 -2.63 5.67 3.46
N PRO A 367 -2.29 5.46 2.17
CA PRO A 367 -3.10 6.01 1.09
C PRO A 367 -4.52 5.44 1.13
N ALA A 368 -5.51 6.18 0.64
CA ALA A 368 -6.93 5.84 0.78
C ALA A 368 -7.24 4.39 0.36
N ALA A 369 -6.69 3.92 -0.76
CA ALA A 369 -6.87 2.55 -1.23
C ALA A 369 -6.33 1.48 -0.24
N GLY A 370 -5.22 1.77 0.44
CA GLY A 370 -4.65 0.88 1.45
C GLY A 370 -5.35 0.97 2.80
N VAL A 371 -5.83 2.17 3.19
CA VAL A 371 -6.58 2.42 4.43
C VAL A 371 -7.84 1.56 4.45
N HIS A 372 -8.59 1.54 3.35
CA HIS A 372 -9.82 0.75 3.25
C HIS A 372 -9.56 -0.75 3.45
N VAL A 373 -8.50 -1.30 2.85
CA VAL A 373 -8.16 -2.72 3.00
C VAL A 373 -7.73 -3.05 4.42
N LEU A 374 -6.93 -2.19 5.05
CA LEU A 374 -6.53 -2.39 6.45
C LEU A 374 -7.74 -2.34 7.39
N TRP A 375 -8.59 -1.31 7.26
CA TRP A 375 -9.82 -1.20 8.06
C TRP A 375 -10.76 -2.37 7.81
N GLU A 376 -10.91 -2.82 6.57
CA GLU A 376 -11.71 -4.00 6.26
C GLU A 376 -11.22 -5.21 7.07
N HIS A 377 -9.91 -5.47 7.08
CA HIS A 377 -9.34 -6.58 7.83
C HIS A 377 -9.50 -6.42 9.35
N CYS A 378 -9.22 -5.23 9.90
CA CYS A 378 -9.39 -4.95 11.32
C CYS A 378 -10.86 -5.13 11.75
N ILE A 379 -11.82 -4.64 10.97
CA ILE A 379 -13.25 -4.78 11.29
C ILE A 379 -13.69 -6.24 11.23
N ARG A 380 -13.28 -7.00 10.20
CA ARG A 380 -13.59 -8.43 10.11
C ARG A 380 -13.05 -9.21 11.30
N LEU A 381 -11.80 -8.94 11.70
CA LEU A 381 -11.18 -9.56 12.87
C LEU A 381 -11.87 -9.16 14.18
N ALA A 382 -12.19 -7.88 14.35
CA ALA A 382 -12.94 -7.38 15.50
C ALA A 382 -14.30 -8.08 15.62
N ASN A 383 -15.08 -8.12 14.53
CA ASN A 383 -16.39 -8.77 14.49
C ASN A 383 -16.32 -10.27 14.79
N ARG A 384 -15.30 -10.97 14.29
CA ARG A 384 -15.06 -12.38 14.63
C ARG A 384 -14.69 -12.60 16.08
N THR A 385 -13.85 -11.71 16.63
CA THR A 385 -13.45 -11.75 18.04
C THR A 385 -14.65 -11.51 18.96
N LEU A 386 -15.53 -10.58 18.61
CA LEU A 386 -16.78 -10.33 19.33
C LEU A 386 -17.67 -11.56 19.38
N VAL A 387 -17.93 -12.20 18.23
CA VAL A 387 -18.76 -13.42 18.17
C VAL A 387 -18.12 -14.56 18.95
N GLU A 388 -16.80 -14.76 18.86
CA GLU A 388 -16.13 -15.78 19.68
C GLU A 388 -16.24 -15.47 21.18
N GLY A 389 -16.10 -14.21 21.59
CA GLY A 389 -16.28 -13.81 22.98
C GLY A 389 -17.70 -14.07 23.48
N TYR A 390 -18.73 -13.68 22.69
CA TYR A 390 -20.13 -13.96 23.02
C TYR A 390 -20.44 -15.46 23.07
N ALA A 391 -19.86 -16.23 22.15
CA ALA A 391 -20.01 -17.68 22.12
C ALA A 391 -19.37 -18.38 23.34
N ASN A 392 -18.37 -17.78 23.99
CA ASN A 392 -17.75 -18.37 25.18
C ASN A 392 -18.49 -18.03 26.49
N VAL A 393 -19.56 -17.23 26.43
CA VAL A 393 -20.40 -16.91 27.59
C VAL A 393 -21.16 -18.16 28.06
N LYS A 394 -21.11 -18.46 29.36
CA LYS A 394 -21.77 -19.66 29.93
C LYS A 394 -23.20 -19.43 30.40
N LYS A 395 -23.52 -18.21 30.82
CA LYS A 395 -24.83 -17.79 31.32
C LYS A 395 -25.09 -16.36 30.86
N CYS A 396 -26.24 -16.11 30.25
CA CYS A 396 -26.61 -14.81 29.72
C CYS A 396 -28.09 -14.54 29.98
N SER A 397 -28.40 -13.50 30.75
CA SER A 397 -29.76 -13.04 31.02
C SER A 397 -30.32 -12.24 29.84
N ASN A 398 -31.61 -11.88 29.86
CA ASN A 398 -32.19 -11.04 28.80
C ASN A 398 -31.55 -9.64 28.81
N GLU A 399 -31.26 -9.11 29.98
CA GLU A 399 -30.56 -7.85 30.19
C GLU A 399 -29.09 -7.96 29.71
N GLY A 400 -28.45 -9.11 29.91
CA GLY A 400 -27.11 -9.40 29.36
C GLY A 400 -27.08 -9.43 27.84
N ARG A 401 -28.10 -9.99 27.19
CA ARG A 401 -28.25 -9.95 25.72
C ARG A 401 -28.47 -8.54 25.22
N ALA A 402 -29.24 -7.73 25.95
CA ALA A 402 -29.40 -6.30 25.65
C ALA A 402 -28.06 -5.55 25.77
N LEU A 403 -27.22 -5.91 26.75
CA LEU A 403 -25.87 -5.38 26.89
C LEU A 403 -24.96 -5.77 25.71
N MET A 404 -25.00 -7.02 25.22
CA MET A 404 -24.27 -7.44 24.01
C MET A 404 -24.66 -6.58 22.79
N GLN A 405 -25.96 -6.30 22.66
CA GLN A 405 -26.48 -5.43 21.59
C GLN A 405 -26.01 -3.98 21.75
N LEU A 406 -26.00 -3.46 22.99
CA LEU A 406 -25.49 -2.12 23.30
C LEU A 406 -24.00 -2.00 22.98
N ASP A 407 -23.20 -2.98 23.39
CA ASP A 407 -21.75 -3.04 23.14
C ASP A 407 -21.47 -2.99 21.63
N PHE A 408 -22.19 -3.80 20.85
CA PHE A 408 -22.00 -3.81 19.40
C PHE A 408 -22.49 -2.52 18.74
N GLN A 409 -23.58 -1.92 19.21
CA GLN A 409 -24.03 -0.61 18.71
C GLN A 409 -23.01 0.49 19.00
N GLN A 410 -22.42 0.51 20.20
CA GLN A 410 -21.36 1.47 20.56
C GLN A 410 -20.09 1.24 19.73
N PHE A 411 -19.72 -0.02 19.48
CA PHE A 411 -18.64 -0.37 18.56
C PHE A 411 -18.90 0.24 17.17
N LEU A 412 -20.08 0.03 16.60
CA LEU A 412 -20.45 0.56 15.29
C LEU A 412 -20.41 2.10 15.28
N MET A 413 -21.07 2.77 16.24
CA MET A 413 -21.12 4.24 16.31
C MET A 413 -19.75 4.89 16.41
N LYS A 414 -18.82 4.27 17.15
CA LYS A 414 -17.45 4.77 17.27
C LYS A 414 -16.64 4.46 16.02
N LEU A 415 -16.82 3.28 15.42
CA LEU A 415 -16.21 2.91 14.15
C LEU A 415 -16.62 3.88 13.02
N GLU A 416 -17.87 4.34 13.00
CA GLU A 416 -18.34 5.31 11.99
C GLU A 416 -17.57 6.63 12.02
N LYS A 417 -17.00 7.01 13.17
CA LYS A 417 -16.20 8.23 13.33
C LYS A 417 -14.74 8.04 12.89
N LEU A 418 -14.29 6.79 12.77
CA LEU A 418 -12.91 6.43 12.47
C LEU A 418 -12.72 6.05 11.00
N THR A 419 -13.77 5.57 10.32
CA THR A 419 -13.69 5.13 8.94
C THR A 419 -15.00 5.32 8.16
N ASP A 420 -14.84 5.74 6.91
CA ASP A 420 -15.91 5.91 5.93
C ASP A 420 -16.25 4.60 5.20
N LEU A 421 -15.63 3.46 5.58
CA LEU A 421 -15.86 2.18 4.91
C LEU A 421 -17.32 1.72 5.06
N ARG A 422 -18.04 1.63 3.94
CA ARG A 422 -19.41 1.10 3.87
C ARG A 422 -19.59 0.19 2.64
N PRO A 423 -20.34 -0.91 2.75
CA PRO A 423 -20.97 -1.46 3.96
C PRO A 423 -19.94 -1.96 4.99
N ILE A 424 -20.34 -2.03 6.27
CA ILE A 424 -19.44 -2.50 7.34
C ILE A 424 -19.21 -4.02 7.19
N PRO A 425 -17.96 -4.47 7.01
CA PRO A 425 -17.65 -5.89 6.81
C PRO A 425 -18.12 -6.76 7.97
N ASP A 426 -18.75 -7.89 7.69
CA ASP A 426 -19.20 -8.88 8.67
C ASP A 426 -20.08 -8.28 9.80
N LYS A 427 -20.76 -7.16 9.55
CA LYS A 427 -21.74 -6.59 10.50
C LYS A 427 -22.88 -7.56 10.77
N GLU A 428 -23.45 -8.12 9.70
CA GLU A 428 -24.56 -9.06 9.78
C GLU A 428 -24.16 -10.35 10.52
N PHE A 429 -22.90 -10.76 10.46
CA PHE A 429 -22.37 -11.91 11.19
C PHE A 429 -22.51 -11.73 12.71
N VAL A 430 -22.23 -10.52 13.23
CA VAL A 430 -22.40 -10.26 14.67
C VAL A 430 -23.87 -10.08 15.03
N GLU A 431 -24.62 -9.28 14.26
CA GLU A 431 -26.03 -9.01 14.55
C GLU A 431 -26.88 -10.28 14.52
N THR A 432 -26.63 -11.14 13.54
CA THR A 432 -27.35 -12.40 13.36
C THR A 432 -27.07 -13.34 14.53
N TYR A 433 -25.82 -13.41 15.00
CA TYR A 433 -25.47 -14.19 16.18
C TYR A 433 -26.16 -13.67 17.46
N ILE A 434 -26.18 -12.36 17.70
CA ILE A 434 -26.88 -11.77 18.85
C ILE A 434 -28.39 -12.01 18.76
N LYS A 435 -28.99 -11.84 17.58
CA LYS A 435 -30.41 -12.13 17.33
C LYS A 435 -30.74 -13.61 17.54
N ALA A 436 -29.79 -14.50 17.29
CA ALA A 436 -29.97 -15.92 17.47
C ALA A 436 -30.28 -16.31 18.93
N TYR A 437 -29.93 -15.46 19.91
CA TYR A 437 -30.31 -15.68 21.31
C TYR A 437 -31.82 -15.68 21.57
N TYR A 438 -32.60 -15.07 20.68
CA TYR A 438 -34.05 -14.90 20.83
C TYR A 438 -34.87 -15.91 20.02
N LEU A 439 -34.21 -16.84 19.30
CA LEU A 439 -34.89 -17.81 18.45
C LEU A 439 -35.64 -18.88 19.26
N THR A 440 -36.72 -19.39 18.65
CA THR A 440 -37.45 -20.56 19.16
C THR A 440 -36.72 -21.86 18.78
N GLU A 441 -37.15 -23.01 19.31
CA GLU A 441 -36.56 -24.31 18.98
C GLU A 441 -36.55 -24.61 17.47
N ASN A 442 -37.68 -24.36 16.80
CA ASN A 442 -37.83 -24.65 15.37
C ASN A 442 -36.94 -23.74 14.52
N ASP A 443 -36.88 -22.45 14.88
CA ASP A 443 -36.06 -21.48 14.16
C ASP A 443 -34.57 -21.74 14.39
N MET A 444 -34.19 -22.21 15.58
CA MET A 444 -32.81 -22.61 15.88
C MET A 444 -32.36 -23.80 15.03
N GLU A 445 -33.23 -24.79 14.79
CA GLU A 445 -32.91 -25.92 13.89
C GLU A 445 -32.66 -25.44 12.45
N GLN A 446 -33.46 -24.48 11.97
CA GLN A 446 -33.26 -23.87 10.64
C GLN A 446 -31.99 -23.00 10.60
N PHE A 447 -31.73 -22.25 11.66
CA PHE A 447 -30.54 -21.41 11.81
C PHE A 447 -29.26 -22.24 11.67
N ILE A 448 -29.17 -23.34 12.42
CA ILE A 448 -28.03 -24.27 12.38
C ILE A 448 -27.79 -24.80 10.96
N LYS A 449 -28.86 -25.13 10.20
CA LYS A 449 -28.74 -25.66 8.83
C LYS A 449 -28.30 -24.61 7.80
N ASN A 450 -28.72 -23.35 7.98
CA ASN A 450 -28.54 -22.28 7.01
C ASN A 450 -27.24 -21.48 7.23
N HIS A 451 -26.76 -21.37 8.46
CA HIS A 451 -25.60 -20.56 8.82
C HIS A 451 -24.34 -21.40 9.01
N ARG A 452 -23.53 -21.51 7.93
CA ARG A 452 -22.26 -22.28 7.90
C ARG A 452 -21.03 -21.47 8.29
N GLU A 453 -21.19 -20.17 8.46
CA GLU A 453 -20.14 -19.23 8.79
C GLU A 453 -19.73 -19.28 10.28
N TYR A 454 -20.57 -19.85 11.15
CA TYR A 454 -20.26 -20.05 12.57
C TYR A 454 -19.59 -21.41 12.80
N SER A 455 -18.67 -21.47 13.76
CA SER A 455 -18.05 -22.74 14.13
C SER A 455 -19.04 -23.63 14.90
N MET A 456 -18.79 -24.95 14.83
CA MET A 456 -19.53 -25.96 15.58
C MET A 456 -19.57 -25.65 17.08
N LYS A 457 -18.43 -25.17 17.61
CA LYS A 457 -18.30 -24.74 19.01
C LYS A 457 -19.21 -23.53 19.29
N GLN A 458 -19.24 -22.53 18.41
CA GLN A 458 -20.07 -21.34 18.57
C GLN A 458 -21.56 -21.68 18.55
N LEU A 459 -21.99 -22.57 17.64
CA LEU A 459 -23.37 -23.05 17.56
C LEU A 459 -23.76 -23.89 18.79
N ALA A 460 -22.89 -24.81 19.21
CA ALA A 460 -23.15 -25.65 20.38
C ALA A 460 -23.28 -24.82 21.66
N ASN A 461 -22.42 -23.81 21.85
CA ASN A 461 -22.49 -22.91 22.99
C ASN A 461 -23.75 -22.03 22.94
N LEU A 462 -24.12 -21.51 21.77
CA LEU A 462 -25.36 -20.77 21.59
C LEU A 462 -26.58 -21.61 22.02
N VAL A 463 -26.69 -22.85 21.56
CA VAL A 463 -27.75 -23.79 21.96
C VAL A 463 -27.75 -24.00 23.48
N ASN A 464 -26.57 -24.15 24.10
CA ASN A 464 -26.45 -24.39 25.53
C ASN A 464 -26.91 -23.20 26.39
N VAL A 465 -26.65 -21.97 25.95
CA VAL A 465 -26.98 -20.73 26.68
C VAL A 465 -28.43 -20.30 26.44
N CYS A 466 -28.87 -20.30 25.18
CA CYS A 466 -30.19 -19.78 24.80
C CYS A 466 -31.31 -20.67 25.31
N LEU A 467 -31.07 -21.98 25.38
CA LEU A 467 -32.10 -23.00 25.58
C LEU A 467 -31.92 -23.77 26.89
N GLY A 468 -30.86 -23.49 27.66
CA GLY A 468 -30.53 -24.19 28.91
C GLY A 468 -31.58 -24.04 30.02
N SER A 469 -32.41 -22.99 29.98
CA SER A 469 -33.41 -22.68 31.01
C SER A 469 -34.86 -22.95 30.57
N HIS A 470 -35.12 -22.96 29.26
CA HIS A 470 -36.49 -22.94 28.70
C HIS A 470 -36.86 -24.18 27.87
N ILE A 471 -35.92 -25.11 27.59
CA ILE A 471 -36.16 -26.25 26.69
C ILE A 471 -35.94 -27.61 27.34
N ASN A 472 -36.71 -28.59 26.87
CA ASN A 472 -36.60 -30.00 27.28
C ASN A 472 -35.24 -30.58 26.87
N LYS A 473 -34.61 -31.36 27.76
CA LYS A 473 -33.32 -32.05 27.56
C LYS A 473 -33.25 -32.82 26.23
N LYS A 474 -34.37 -33.40 25.79
CA LYS A 474 -34.49 -34.15 24.52
C LYS A 474 -34.33 -33.25 23.28
N ALA A 475 -34.94 -32.06 23.30
CA ALA A 475 -34.86 -31.08 22.21
C ALA A 475 -33.44 -30.50 22.08
N ARG A 476 -32.80 -30.19 23.21
CA ARG A 476 -31.38 -29.80 23.23
C ARG A 476 -30.47 -30.85 22.59
N GLN A 477 -30.67 -32.12 22.92
CA GLN A 477 -29.86 -33.21 22.37
C GLN A 477 -30.09 -33.40 20.86
N LYS A 478 -31.32 -33.18 20.39
CA LYS A 478 -31.64 -33.17 18.95
C LYS A 478 -30.90 -32.05 18.21
N LEU A 479 -30.86 -30.83 18.74
CA LEU A 479 -30.16 -29.71 18.12
C LEU A 479 -28.64 -29.92 18.08
N LEU A 480 -28.05 -30.47 19.16
CA LEU A 480 -26.62 -30.80 19.18
C LEU A 480 -26.28 -31.89 18.16
N ALA A 481 -27.13 -32.92 18.01
CA ALA A 481 -26.95 -33.93 16.96
C ALA A 481 -27.07 -33.34 15.55
N ALA A 482 -27.97 -32.37 15.34
CA ALA A 482 -28.10 -31.68 14.06
C ALA A 482 -26.85 -30.84 13.71
N ILE A 483 -26.16 -30.30 14.72
CA ILE A 483 -24.87 -29.64 14.54
C ILE A 483 -23.85 -30.67 14.05
N ASP A 484 -23.68 -31.79 14.77
CA ASP A 484 -22.72 -32.85 14.42
C ASP A 484 -22.94 -33.45 13.01
N ASP A 485 -24.19 -33.52 12.54
CA ASP A 485 -24.52 -34.02 11.19
C ASP A 485 -24.13 -33.04 10.06
N ILE A 486 -23.88 -31.76 10.34
CA ILE A 486 -23.42 -30.78 9.33
C ILE A 486 -21.99 -31.07 8.86
N ASP A 487 -21.15 -31.60 9.74
CA ASP A 487 -19.74 -31.87 9.47
C ASP A 487 -19.50 -33.22 8.77
N ARG A 488 -20.52 -34.09 8.74
CA ARG A 488 -20.41 -35.36 8.01
C ARG A 488 -20.35 -35.06 6.51
N PRO A 489 -19.26 -35.45 5.80
CA PRO A 489 -19.24 -35.34 4.35
C PRO A 489 -20.42 -36.15 3.83
N LYS A 490 -21.32 -35.50 3.08
CA LYS A 490 -22.41 -36.19 2.39
C LYS A 490 -21.77 -37.29 1.54
N ARG A 491 -21.99 -38.54 1.94
CA ARG A 491 -21.56 -39.73 1.21
C ARG A 491 -22.23 -39.81 -0.15
#